data_AF-A0AAV9IGV5-F1
#
_entry.id   AF-A0AAV9IGV5-F1
#
_cell.length_a   1.000
_cell.length_b   1.000
_cell.length_c   1.000
_cell.angle_alpha   90.00
_cell.angle_beta   90.00
_cell.angle_gamma   90.00
#
_symmetry.space_group_name_H-M   'P 1'
#
loop_
_entity.id
_entity.type
_entity.pdbx_description
1 polymer ?
#
loop_
_entity_poly.entity_id
_entity_poly.type
_entity_poly.pdbx_seq_one_letter_code
_entity_poly.pdbx_strand_id
1 'polypeptide(L)'
;MATNFAVGDKAYAKKDSLMYEVVIQQVAEPTTENPSFRYLVHYVGWNDSFNEWLEFNDLYPFNSESQQLMNQLRQQVVTERDAKDATSEQESQLKRKRSSREAEKKDEPLDAYSLFNIPGSLKRQLMDEWETVTRERMTLTLPREYTVRRILEIWATTKSKQTDATKDDTNIQEFVGGMIELFNVSLGKMLLYRYERPQHNHIFYETDSPPEPVDVYGAEHLLRLFVKLPNLVRQLEIPEAALLNIAQKSYELLRFLQKNSRKFFSPQYEPLQVHQEGQEENEEEVDEE
;
A
#
# COMPACT_ATOMS: atom_id res chain seq x y z
N MET A 1 38.70 17.09 -8.80
CA MET A 1 37.68 18.09 -9.21
C MET A 1 36.43 17.30 -9.51
N ALA A 2 35.32 17.56 -8.81
CA ALA A 2 34.07 16.86 -9.05
C ALA A 2 33.54 17.29 -10.43
N THR A 3 33.46 16.37 -11.37
CA THR A 3 32.87 16.59 -12.69
C THR A 3 31.36 16.57 -12.55
N ASN A 4 30.71 17.70 -12.82
CA ASN A 4 29.25 17.79 -12.91
C ASN A 4 28.74 16.85 -14.01
N PHE A 5 27.52 16.33 -13.85
CA PHE A 5 26.87 15.47 -14.85
C PHE A 5 26.23 16.31 -15.96
N ALA A 6 26.26 15.82 -17.20
CA ALA A 6 25.58 16.42 -18.33
C ALA A 6 24.27 15.69 -18.65
N VAL A 7 23.37 16.36 -19.38
CA VAL A 7 22.17 15.71 -19.94
C VAL A 7 22.59 14.57 -20.86
N GLY A 8 22.04 13.39 -20.64
CA GLY A 8 22.35 12.15 -21.35
C GLY A 8 23.41 11.28 -20.66
N ASP A 9 24.08 11.78 -19.61
CA ASP A 9 25.04 10.97 -18.86
C ASP A 9 24.36 9.84 -18.10
N LYS A 10 25.06 8.71 -18.02
CA LYS A 10 24.69 7.60 -17.15
C LYS A 10 25.30 7.81 -15.77
N ALA A 11 24.51 7.54 -14.75
CA ALA A 11 24.92 7.58 -13.35
C ALA A 11 24.21 6.46 -12.57
N TYR A 12 24.53 6.34 -11.28
CA TYR A 12 23.77 5.51 -10.35
C TYR A 12 23.12 6.38 -9.28
N ALA A 13 21.88 6.06 -8.91
CA ALA A 13 21.16 6.71 -7.81
C ALA A 13 20.69 5.68 -6.79
N LYS A 14 20.68 6.05 -5.51
CA LYS A 14 20.19 5.18 -4.43
C LYS A 14 18.70 5.42 -4.21
N LYS A 15 17.90 4.34 -4.21
CA LYS A 15 16.46 4.36 -3.91
C LYS A 15 16.09 3.11 -3.10
N ASP A 16 15.40 3.29 -1.98
CA ASP A 16 14.95 2.19 -1.10
C ASP A 16 16.05 1.17 -0.77
N SER A 17 17.22 1.67 -0.37
CA SER A 17 18.42 0.87 -0.02
C SER A 17 19.13 0.14 -1.17
N LEU A 18 18.65 0.24 -2.41
CA LEU A 18 19.31 -0.29 -3.59
C LEU A 18 19.84 0.82 -4.50
N MET A 19 20.88 0.51 -5.28
CA MET A 19 21.34 1.39 -6.35
C MET A 19 20.77 0.95 -7.70
N TYR A 20 20.37 1.95 -8.49
CA TYR A 20 19.82 1.78 -9.82
C TYR A 20 20.60 2.62 -10.83
N GLU A 21 20.73 2.10 -12.04
CA GLU A 21 21.25 2.87 -13.16
C GLU A 21 20.22 3.94 -13.53
N VAL A 22 20.68 5.17 -13.68
CA VAL A 22 19.88 6.32 -14.07
C VAL A 22 20.52 7.06 -15.24
N VAL A 23 19.68 7.74 -16.02
CA VAL A 23 20.11 8.66 -17.08
C VAL A 23 19.67 10.07 -16.70
N ILE A 24 20.59 11.03 -16.80
CA ILE A 24 20.27 12.44 -16.54
C ILE A 24 19.45 12.98 -17.71
N GLN A 25 18.21 13.38 -17.44
CA GLN A 25 17.34 13.99 -18.45
C GLN A 25 17.46 15.51 -18.49
N GLN A 26 17.62 16.16 -17.35
CA GLN A 26 17.74 17.62 -17.26
C GLN A 26 18.74 18.01 -16.16
N VAL A 27 19.37 19.17 -16.33
CA VAL A 27 20.27 19.79 -15.36
C VAL A 27 19.73 21.18 -15.04
N ALA A 28 19.54 21.47 -13.75
CA ALA A 28 19.16 22.78 -13.25
C ALA A 28 20.37 23.41 -12.54
N GLU A 29 20.71 24.63 -12.95
CA GLU A 29 21.78 25.42 -12.35
C GLU A 29 21.37 25.96 -10.98
N PRO A 30 22.35 26.22 -10.08
CA PRO A 30 22.09 26.85 -8.79
C PRO A 30 21.35 28.19 -8.93
N THR A 31 20.28 28.38 -8.16
CA THR A 31 19.53 29.63 -8.08
C THR A 31 19.60 30.22 -6.68
N THR A 32 19.08 31.43 -6.49
CA THR A 32 19.01 32.11 -5.18
C THR A 32 18.24 31.30 -4.12
N GLU A 33 17.33 30.43 -4.56
CA GLU A 33 16.54 29.54 -3.69
C GLU A 33 17.23 28.19 -3.45
N ASN A 34 18.06 27.72 -4.37
CA ASN A 34 18.75 26.42 -4.27
C ASN A 34 20.22 26.56 -4.71
N PRO A 35 21.18 26.58 -3.77
CA PRO A 35 22.58 26.86 -4.08
C PRO A 35 23.36 25.67 -4.69
N SER A 36 22.70 24.52 -4.95
CA SER A 36 23.31 23.30 -5.51
C SER A 36 22.74 22.96 -6.89
N PHE A 37 23.55 22.28 -7.71
CA PHE A 37 23.07 21.71 -8.98
C PHE A 37 22.05 20.60 -8.72
N ARG A 38 20.95 20.63 -9.47
CA ARG A 38 19.95 19.55 -9.46
C ARG A 38 19.86 18.86 -10.80
N TYR A 39 19.58 17.58 -10.77
CA TYR A 39 19.58 16.70 -11.92
C TYR A 39 18.27 15.93 -11.94
N LEU A 40 17.48 16.07 -13.01
CA LEU A 40 16.31 15.24 -13.21
C LEU A 40 16.79 13.89 -13.72
N VAL A 41 16.59 12.83 -12.94
CA VAL A 41 17.03 11.50 -13.29
C VAL A 41 15.88 10.62 -13.72
N HIS A 42 16.14 9.78 -14.73
CA HIS A 42 15.24 8.72 -15.15
C HIS A 42 15.86 7.36 -14.82
N TYR A 43 15.10 6.52 -14.10
CA TYR A 43 15.54 5.19 -13.71
C TYR A 43 15.41 4.22 -14.89
N VAL A 44 16.51 3.57 -15.28
CA VAL A 44 16.54 2.68 -16.45
C VAL A 44 15.57 1.51 -16.23
N GLY A 45 14.59 1.37 -17.13
CA GLY A 45 13.56 0.33 -17.08
C GLY A 45 12.34 0.66 -16.20
N TRP A 46 12.27 1.89 -15.68
CA TRP A 46 11.13 2.42 -14.94
C TRP A 46 10.34 3.36 -15.84
N ASN A 47 9.12 3.71 -15.45
CA ASN A 47 8.32 4.69 -16.21
C ASN A 47 8.70 6.13 -15.80
N ASP A 48 8.31 7.12 -16.62
CA ASP A 48 8.65 8.53 -16.40
C ASP A 48 8.02 9.13 -15.13
N SER A 49 6.98 8.51 -14.56
CA SER A 49 6.37 8.97 -13.29
C SER A 49 7.29 8.78 -12.08
N PHE A 50 8.38 8.02 -12.23
CA PHE A 50 9.41 7.88 -11.19
C PHE A 50 10.61 8.82 -11.40
N ASN A 51 10.56 9.73 -12.38
CA ASN A 51 11.63 10.70 -12.57
C ASN A 51 11.70 11.64 -11.37
N GLU A 52 12.91 11.91 -10.90
CA GLU A 52 13.13 12.61 -9.63
C GLU A 52 14.26 13.61 -9.76
N TRP A 53 14.14 14.77 -9.11
CA TRP A 53 15.21 15.74 -9.03
C TRP A 53 16.14 15.37 -7.88
N LEU A 54 17.39 15.05 -8.21
CA LEU A 54 18.43 14.69 -7.23
C LEU A 54 19.56 15.72 -7.22
N GLU A 55 20.25 15.83 -6.10
CA GLU A 55 21.45 16.65 -5.97
C GLU A 55 22.70 15.85 -6.34
N PHE A 56 23.82 16.55 -6.58
CA PHE A 56 25.09 15.91 -6.91
C PHE A 56 25.53 14.85 -5.88
N ASN A 57 25.24 15.07 -4.59
CA ASN A 57 25.63 14.15 -3.51
C ASN A 57 24.90 12.81 -3.54
N ASP A 58 23.73 12.75 -4.18
CA ASP A 58 22.90 11.55 -4.28
C ASP A 58 23.12 10.78 -5.59
N LEU A 59 24.02 11.29 -6.44
CA LEU A 59 24.41 10.70 -7.71
C LEU A 59 25.83 10.14 -7.64
N TYR A 60 25.96 8.91 -8.10
CA TYR A 60 27.22 8.20 -8.17
C TYR A 60 27.66 8.09 -9.63
N PRO A 61 28.92 8.40 -9.95
CA PRO A 61 29.41 8.33 -11.32
C PRO A 61 29.34 6.91 -11.89
N PHE A 62 29.16 6.78 -13.19
CA PHE A 62 29.16 5.49 -13.86
C PHE A 62 30.60 4.95 -13.99
N ASN A 63 31.14 4.43 -12.88
CA ASN A 63 32.48 3.87 -12.80
C ASN A 63 32.46 2.47 -12.15
N SER A 64 33.62 1.79 -12.16
CA SER A 64 33.74 0.44 -11.62
C SER A 64 33.48 0.36 -10.11
N GLU A 65 33.71 1.45 -9.36
CA GLU A 65 33.52 1.50 -7.90
C GLU A 65 32.03 1.58 -7.54
N SER A 66 31.28 2.46 -8.20
CA SER A 66 29.83 2.58 -8.03
C SER A 66 29.08 1.34 -8.52
N GLN A 67 29.58 0.68 -9.58
CA GLN A 67 29.04 -0.59 -10.03
C GLN A 67 29.30 -1.72 -9.02
N GLN A 68 30.46 -1.77 -8.37
CA GLN A 68 30.75 -2.71 -7.29
C GLN A 68 29.83 -2.48 -6.09
N LEU A 69 29.59 -1.22 -5.71
CA LEU A 69 28.68 -0.88 -4.62
C LEU A 69 27.23 -1.30 -4.93
N MET A 70 26.76 -1.11 -6.16
CA MET A 70 25.45 -1.64 -6.60
C MET A 70 25.40 -3.17 -6.45
N ASN A 71 26.43 -3.89 -6.89
CA ASN A 71 26.48 -5.35 -6.81
C ASN A 71 26.55 -5.84 -5.36
N GLN A 72 27.30 -5.15 -4.49
CA GLN A 72 27.37 -5.45 -3.06
C GLN A 72 26.01 -5.28 -2.37
N LEU A 73 25.30 -4.17 -2.64
CA LEU A 73 23.97 -3.93 -2.08
C LEU A 73 22.95 -4.98 -2.57
N ARG A 74 23.03 -5.39 -3.85
CA ARG A 74 22.19 -6.48 -4.39
C ARG A 74 22.53 -7.82 -3.75
N GLN A 75 23.81 -8.13 -3.54
CA GLN A 75 24.24 -9.36 -2.87
C GLN A 75 23.82 -9.38 -1.40
N GLN A 76 23.91 -8.27 -0.67
CA GLN A 76 23.43 -8.18 0.72
C GLN A 76 21.95 -8.54 0.83
N VAL A 77 21.10 -8.00 -0.05
CA VAL A 77 19.67 -8.34 -0.09
C VAL A 77 19.43 -9.81 -0.44
N VAL A 78 20.26 -10.42 -1.29
CA VAL A 78 20.18 -11.85 -1.62
C VAL A 78 20.65 -12.70 -0.42
N THR A 79 21.77 -12.37 0.21
CA THR A 79 22.26 -13.09 1.39
C THR A 79 21.36 -12.95 2.60
N GLU A 80 20.68 -11.82 2.79
CA GLU A 80 19.66 -11.65 3.83
C GLU A 80 18.39 -12.48 3.55
N ARG A 81 18.07 -12.73 2.27
CA ARG A 81 16.97 -13.61 1.86
C ARG A 81 17.37 -15.08 2.03
N ASP A 82 18.56 -15.47 1.56
CA ASP A 82 19.08 -16.84 1.67
C ASP A 82 19.40 -17.23 3.12
N ALA A 83 19.89 -16.29 3.95
CA ALA A 83 20.08 -16.52 5.38
C ALA A 83 18.75 -16.67 6.12
N LYS A 84 17.66 -16.01 5.67
CA LYS A 84 16.31 -16.22 6.23
C LYS A 84 15.73 -17.58 5.84
N ASP A 85 16.03 -18.10 4.65
CA ASP A 85 15.62 -19.45 4.23
C ASP A 85 16.43 -20.57 4.92
N ALA A 86 17.74 -20.36 5.14
CA ALA A 86 18.59 -21.37 5.80
C ALA A 86 18.38 -21.48 7.34
N THR A 87 17.76 -20.48 7.98
CA THR A 87 17.54 -20.46 9.45
C THR A 87 16.22 -21.13 9.87
N SER A 88 15.40 -21.60 8.92
CA SER A 88 14.12 -22.28 9.19
C SER A 88 14.24 -23.74 9.66
N GLU A 89 15.42 -24.35 9.66
CA GLU A 89 15.57 -25.79 9.96
C GLU A 89 16.38 -26.17 11.22
N GLN A 90 16.99 -25.23 11.98
CA GLN A 90 17.84 -25.65 13.12
C GLN A 90 17.79 -24.84 14.43
N GLU A 91 16.92 -23.84 14.62
CA GLU A 91 16.85 -23.11 15.90
C GLU A 91 15.83 -23.68 16.90
N SER A 92 15.93 -24.98 17.15
CA SER A 92 15.59 -25.51 18.48
C SER A 92 16.89 -25.73 19.24
N GLN A 93 17.03 -24.99 20.35
CA GLN A 93 17.98 -25.20 21.45
C GLN A 93 19.31 -24.42 21.41
N LEU A 94 19.35 -23.44 22.33
CA LEU A 94 20.47 -23.09 23.22
C LEU A 94 21.32 -21.85 22.89
N LYS A 95 21.02 -20.82 23.70
CA LYS A 95 21.96 -19.98 24.46
C LYS A 95 22.60 -18.82 23.70
N ARG A 96 22.20 -17.59 24.03
CA ARG A 96 22.82 -16.80 25.12
C ARG A 96 24.35 -17.00 25.15
N LYS A 97 25.12 -15.99 24.67
CA LYS A 97 25.98 -15.12 25.51
C LYS A 97 27.15 -14.48 24.71
N ARG A 98 27.11 -13.13 24.65
CA ARG A 98 28.16 -12.10 24.41
C ARG A 98 28.42 -11.66 22.95
N SER A 99 28.08 -10.42 22.53
CA SER A 99 28.57 -9.06 22.94
C SER A 99 29.99 -8.83 22.40
N SER A 100 30.41 -7.76 21.71
CA SER A 100 30.02 -6.33 21.55
C SER A 100 30.87 -5.77 20.36
N ARG A 101 30.57 -4.67 19.65
CA ARG A 101 30.66 -3.26 20.07
C ARG A 101 30.22 -2.32 18.93
N GLU A 102 29.54 -1.24 19.33
CA GLU A 102 29.46 0.11 18.71
C GLU A 102 28.77 0.29 17.34
N ALA A 103 27.53 0.76 17.36
CA ALA A 103 27.24 2.20 17.31
C ALA A 103 25.77 2.46 17.67
N GLU A 104 25.54 3.33 18.66
CA GLU A 104 24.22 3.83 19.04
C GLU A 104 23.56 4.55 17.84
N LYS A 105 22.70 3.86 17.11
CA LYS A 105 21.53 4.50 16.51
C LYS A 105 20.34 4.00 17.30
N LYS A 106 19.61 4.95 17.90
CA LYS A 106 18.31 4.70 18.52
C LYS A 106 17.52 3.78 17.59
N ASP A 107 17.11 2.63 18.11
CA ASP A 107 16.08 1.79 17.51
C ASP A 107 14.84 2.67 17.32
N GLU A 108 14.69 3.28 16.15
CA GLU A 108 13.35 3.50 15.64
C GLU A 108 12.78 2.10 15.45
N PRO A 109 11.66 1.75 16.10
CA PRO A 109 11.04 0.46 15.88
C PRO A 109 10.84 0.33 14.37
N LEU A 110 11.35 -0.76 13.78
CA LEU A 110 11.07 -1.16 12.41
C LEU A 110 9.63 -0.79 12.13
N ASP A 111 9.41 0.13 11.18
CA ASP A 111 8.12 0.74 10.94
C ASP A 111 7.11 -0.36 10.61
N ALA A 112 6.42 -0.90 11.62
CA ALA A 112 5.53 -2.05 11.45
C ALA A 112 4.36 -1.69 10.52
N TYR A 113 4.16 -0.39 10.27
CA TYR A 113 3.24 0.18 9.29
C TYR A 113 3.70 -0.06 7.84
N SER A 114 5.01 -0.12 7.59
CA SER A 114 5.58 -0.50 6.28
C SER A 114 5.27 -1.95 5.89
N LEU A 115 4.85 -2.81 6.83
CA LEU A 115 4.47 -4.20 6.54
C LEU A 115 3.16 -4.31 5.74
N PHE A 116 2.30 -3.29 5.80
CA PHE A 116 1.00 -3.26 5.12
C PHE A 116 1.09 -2.65 3.72
N ASN A 117 2.15 -2.94 2.97
CA ASN A 117 2.35 -2.35 1.66
C ASN A 117 1.37 -2.90 0.61
N ILE A 118 0.55 -2.01 0.04
CA ILE A 118 -0.42 -2.34 -1.01
C ILE A 118 0.31 -2.44 -2.37
N PRO A 119 0.14 -3.54 -3.13
CA PRO A 119 0.70 -3.67 -4.48
C PRO A 119 0.32 -2.53 -5.42
N GLY A 120 1.25 -2.07 -6.28
CA GLY A 120 1.04 -0.92 -7.16
C GLY A 120 -0.17 -1.04 -8.11
N SER A 121 -0.52 -2.24 -8.56
CA SER A 121 -1.72 -2.46 -9.38
C SER A 121 -3.02 -2.21 -8.61
N LEU A 122 -3.04 -2.53 -7.30
CA LEU A 122 -4.18 -2.26 -6.43
C LEU A 122 -4.23 -0.78 -6.04
N LYS A 123 -3.08 -0.11 -5.91
CA LYS A 123 -3.04 1.36 -5.77
C LYS A 123 -3.64 2.06 -6.99
N ARG A 124 -3.35 1.58 -8.20
CA ARG A 124 -4.00 2.08 -9.42
C ARG A 124 -5.52 1.90 -9.37
N GLN A 125 -5.98 0.72 -8.97
CA GLN A 125 -7.41 0.47 -8.80
C GLN A 125 -8.09 1.47 -7.86
N LEU A 126 -7.45 1.80 -6.73
CA LEU A 126 -7.96 2.81 -5.79
C LEU A 126 -8.03 4.21 -6.40
N MET A 127 -7.06 4.58 -7.25
CA MET A 127 -7.06 5.87 -7.93
C MET A 127 -8.17 5.94 -8.98
N ASP A 128 -8.32 4.90 -9.80
CA ASP A 128 -9.35 4.80 -10.83
C ASP A 128 -10.76 4.84 -10.19
N GLU A 129 -10.94 4.13 -9.07
CA GLU A 129 -12.19 4.13 -8.31
C GLU A 129 -12.48 5.51 -7.70
N TRP A 130 -11.49 6.17 -7.10
CA TRP A 130 -11.65 7.52 -6.57
C TRP A 130 -12.06 8.53 -7.66
N GLU A 131 -11.44 8.43 -8.84
CA GLU A 131 -11.76 9.26 -10.01
C GLU A 131 -13.19 9.01 -10.49
N THR A 132 -13.61 7.74 -10.58
CA THR A 132 -14.96 7.34 -10.98
C THR A 132 -16.02 7.87 -9.99
N VAL A 133 -15.79 7.72 -8.69
CA VAL A 133 -16.76 8.17 -7.68
C VAL A 133 -16.80 9.68 -7.52
N THR A 134 -15.64 10.33 -7.53
CA THR A 134 -15.52 11.75 -7.19
C THR A 134 -15.68 12.65 -8.40
N ARG A 135 -15.02 12.33 -9.52
CA ARG A 135 -15.01 13.16 -10.73
C ARG A 135 -16.15 12.83 -11.66
N GLU A 136 -16.43 11.55 -11.86
CA GLU A 136 -17.49 11.10 -12.78
C GLU A 136 -18.87 11.03 -12.13
N ARG A 137 -18.94 11.23 -10.80
CA ARG A 137 -20.18 11.17 -10.00
C ARG A 137 -20.96 9.88 -10.23
N MET A 138 -20.22 8.77 -10.23
CA MET A 138 -20.79 7.43 -10.35
C MET A 138 -20.71 6.72 -9.00
N THR A 139 -21.67 5.87 -8.70
CA THR A 139 -21.67 5.02 -7.50
C THR A 139 -21.68 3.56 -7.90
N LEU A 140 -21.03 2.72 -7.10
CA LEU A 140 -21.07 1.28 -7.31
C LEU A 140 -22.51 0.78 -7.12
N THR A 141 -22.88 -0.21 -7.94
CA THR A 141 -24.14 -0.93 -7.73
C THR A 141 -24.04 -1.77 -6.46
N LEU A 142 -24.99 -1.59 -5.55
CA LEU A 142 -25.12 -2.37 -4.32
C LEU A 142 -26.45 -3.11 -4.32
N PRO A 143 -26.51 -4.36 -3.80
CA PRO A 143 -25.40 -5.15 -3.25
C PRO A 143 -24.47 -5.70 -4.34
N ARG A 144 -23.20 -5.92 -3.99
CA ARG A 144 -22.19 -6.49 -4.90
C ARG A 144 -22.37 -8.00 -5.04
N GLU A 145 -22.09 -8.53 -6.24
CA GLU A 145 -22.07 -9.99 -6.48
C GLU A 145 -21.01 -10.69 -5.61
N TYR A 146 -19.81 -10.10 -5.55
CA TYR A 146 -18.72 -10.56 -4.68
C TYR A 146 -18.62 -9.63 -3.48
N THR A 147 -19.37 -9.96 -2.43
CA THR A 147 -19.35 -9.22 -1.17
C THR A 147 -18.03 -9.43 -0.44
N VAL A 148 -17.70 -8.53 0.50
CA VAL A 148 -16.50 -8.68 1.36
C VAL A 148 -16.51 -10.03 2.06
N ARG A 149 -17.66 -10.46 2.62
CA ARG A 149 -17.77 -11.76 3.30
C ARG A 149 -17.40 -12.87 2.33
N ARG A 150 -17.98 -12.84 1.14
CA ARG A 150 -17.77 -13.87 0.13
C ARG A 150 -16.31 -13.95 -0.31
N ILE A 151 -15.65 -12.80 -0.46
CA ILE A 151 -14.24 -12.73 -0.82
C ILE A 151 -13.36 -13.35 0.28
N LEU A 152 -13.61 -13.00 1.55
CA LEU A 152 -12.86 -13.52 2.69
C LEU A 152 -13.04 -15.04 2.85
N GLU A 153 -14.26 -15.56 2.67
CA GLU A 153 -14.55 -16.99 2.69
C GLU A 153 -13.82 -17.74 1.56
N ILE A 154 -13.85 -17.21 0.33
CA ILE A 154 -13.14 -17.82 -0.80
C ILE A 154 -11.63 -17.83 -0.53
N TRP A 155 -11.09 -16.76 0.05
CA TRP A 155 -9.68 -16.71 0.41
C TRP A 155 -9.33 -17.74 1.49
N ALA A 156 -10.12 -17.80 2.58
CA ALA A 156 -9.91 -18.76 3.65
C ALA A 156 -9.95 -20.20 3.14
N THR A 157 -10.98 -20.57 2.38
CA THR A 157 -11.10 -21.91 1.79
C THR A 157 -9.98 -22.24 0.81
N THR A 158 -9.44 -21.24 0.11
CA THR A 158 -8.27 -21.42 -0.77
C THR A 158 -6.99 -21.68 0.03
N LYS A 159 -6.88 -21.10 1.23
CA LYS A 159 -5.75 -21.29 2.13
C LYS A 159 -5.80 -22.63 2.87
N SER A 160 -6.97 -23.01 3.41
CA SER A 160 -7.14 -24.33 4.06
C SER A 160 -6.89 -25.50 3.11
N LYS A 161 -7.06 -25.32 1.78
CA LYS A 161 -6.70 -26.34 0.77
C LYS A 161 -5.20 -26.43 0.49
N GLN A 162 -4.43 -25.40 0.82
CA GLN A 162 -2.97 -25.36 0.63
C GLN A 162 -2.21 -25.82 1.88
N THR A 163 -2.86 -25.81 3.05
CA THR A 163 -2.22 -26.14 4.34
C THR A 163 -3.04 -27.22 5.08
N ASP A 164 -2.45 -28.40 5.30
CA ASP A 164 -3.08 -29.51 6.06
C ASP A 164 -2.99 -29.32 7.61
N ALA A 165 -2.60 -28.13 8.08
CA ALA A 165 -2.34 -27.86 9.49
C ALA A 165 -3.55 -27.22 10.19
N THR A 166 -4.15 -27.94 11.14
CA THR A 166 -5.34 -27.49 11.91
C THR A 166 -5.17 -26.15 12.63
N LYS A 167 -3.95 -25.85 13.11
CA LYS A 167 -3.65 -24.59 13.82
C LYS A 167 -3.63 -23.37 12.89
N ASP A 168 -3.24 -23.55 11.62
CA ASP A 168 -3.25 -22.45 10.66
C ASP A 168 -4.67 -22.10 10.22
N ASP A 169 -5.55 -23.11 10.13
CA ASP A 169 -6.97 -22.90 9.85
C ASP A 169 -7.65 -22.04 10.93
N THR A 170 -7.42 -22.33 12.21
CA THR A 170 -7.93 -21.47 13.31
C THR A 170 -7.43 -20.03 13.18
N ASN A 171 -6.14 -19.82 12.92
CA ASN A 171 -5.57 -18.47 12.74
C ASN A 171 -6.16 -17.74 11.51
N ILE A 172 -6.50 -18.47 10.44
CA ILE A 172 -7.16 -17.91 9.26
C ILE A 172 -8.58 -17.48 9.60
N GLN A 173 -9.33 -18.31 10.33
CA GLN A 173 -10.70 -17.96 10.74
C GLN A 173 -10.73 -16.78 11.70
N GLU A 174 -9.81 -16.71 12.68
CA GLU A 174 -9.67 -15.56 13.57
C GLU A 174 -9.35 -14.28 12.80
N PHE A 175 -8.43 -14.35 11.82
CA PHE A 175 -8.12 -13.20 10.96
C PHE A 175 -9.33 -12.76 10.13
N VAL A 176 -10.06 -13.70 9.53
CA VAL A 176 -11.28 -13.39 8.76
C VAL A 176 -12.34 -12.75 9.66
N GLY A 177 -12.59 -13.31 10.84
CA GLY A 177 -13.52 -12.76 11.82
C GLY A 177 -13.16 -11.32 12.20
N GLY A 178 -11.89 -11.07 12.50
CA GLY A 178 -11.39 -9.73 12.80
C GLY A 178 -11.55 -8.75 11.63
N MET A 179 -11.31 -9.19 10.40
CA MET A 179 -11.51 -8.35 9.21
C MET A 179 -12.99 -8.03 8.96
N ILE A 180 -13.90 -8.97 9.21
CA ILE A 180 -15.36 -8.76 9.10
C ILE A 180 -15.81 -7.70 10.11
N GLU A 181 -15.47 -7.88 11.38
CA GLU A 181 -15.85 -6.95 12.45
C GLU A 181 -15.25 -5.56 12.21
N LEU A 182 -13.96 -5.51 11.85
CA LEU A 182 -13.28 -4.26 11.56
C LEU A 182 -13.92 -3.51 10.38
N PHE A 183 -14.31 -4.24 9.32
CA PHE A 183 -14.98 -3.65 8.17
C PHE A 183 -16.35 -3.07 8.55
N ASN A 184 -17.16 -3.84 9.26
CA ASN A 184 -18.49 -3.41 9.72
C ASN A 184 -18.42 -2.13 10.57
N VAL A 185 -17.45 -2.03 11.48
CA VAL A 185 -17.27 -0.84 12.33
C VAL A 185 -16.68 0.35 11.57
N SER A 186 -15.80 0.11 10.61
CA SER A 186 -15.03 1.17 9.94
C SER A 186 -15.73 1.78 8.74
N LEU A 187 -16.62 1.04 8.07
CA LEU A 187 -17.20 1.44 6.78
C LEU A 187 -17.80 2.85 6.81
N GLY A 188 -18.89 3.05 7.56
CA GLY A 188 -19.61 4.32 7.61
C GLY A 188 -18.80 5.48 8.20
N LYS A 189 -17.77 5.16 9.00
CA LYS A 189 -16.91 6.14 9.68
C LYS A 189 -15.84 6.71 8.76
N MET A 190 -15.15 5.86 7.98
CA MET A 190 -13.91 6.28 7.29
C MET A 190 -13.66 5.69 5.90
N LEU A 191 -14.49 4.76 5.41
CA LEU A 191 -14.23 4.09 4.13
C LEU A 191 -15.06 4.65 2.97
N LEU A 192 -16.14 5.37 3.25
CA LEU A 192 -17.04 5.94 2.24
C LEU A 192 -16.62 7.37 1.84
N TYR A 193 -16.67 7.65 0.54
CA TYR A 193 -16.58 9.01 0.02
C TYR A 193 -17.90 9.76 0.19
N ARG A 194 -17.85 11.09 0.07
CA ARG A 194 -19.02 11.97 0.26
C ARG A 194 -20.23 11.55 -0.58
N TYR A 195 -19.98 11.11 -1.81
CA TYR A 195 -21.01 10.76 -2.79
C TYR A 195 -21.64 9.37 -2.57
N GLU A 196 -21.01 8.49 -1.80
CA GLU A 196 -21.56 7.16 -1.47
C GLU A 196 -22.43 7.19 -0.21
N ARG A 197 -22.38 8.29 0.57
CA ARG A 197 -23.12 8.41 1.84
C ARG A 197 -24.63 8.35 1.67
N PRO A 198 -25.27 9.01 0.68
CA PRO A 198 -26.71 8.88 0.47
C PRO A 198 -27.14 7.43 0.23
N GLN A 199 -26.42 6.72 -0.65
CA GLN A 199 -26.69 5.31 -0.95
C GLN A 199 -26.54 4.42 0.31
N HIS A 200 -25.48 4.64 1.09
CA HIS A 200 -25.31 3.96 2.38
C HIS A 200 -26.47 4.24 3.33
N ASN A 201 -26.87 5.50 3.48
CA ASN A 201 -27.90 5.86 4.44
C ASN A 201 -29.26 5.22 4.09
N HIS A 202 -29.60 5.18 2.81
CA HIS A 202 -30.79 4.49 2.32
C HIS A 202 -30.79 3.00 2.69
N ILE A 203 -29.66 2.31 2.49
CA ILE A 203 -29.54 0.87 2.77
C ILE A 203 -29.59 0.56 4.27
N PHE A 204 -28.90 1.35 5.12
CA PHE A 204 -28.67 0.99 6.52
C PHE A 204 -29.55 1.73 7.53
N TYR A 205 -30.16 2.86 7.18
CA TYR A 205 -30.99 3.67 8.08
C TYR A 205 -32.46 3.79 7.66
N GLU A 206 -32.78 3.56 6.38
CA GLU A 206 -34.17 3.63 5.87
C GLU A 206 -34.82 2.24 5.70
N THR A 207 -34.09 1.17 6.01
CA THR A 207 -34.58 -0.22 5.93
C THR A 207 -34.81 -0.80 7.34
N ASP A 208 -35.97 -1.42 7.57
CA ASP A 208 -36.36 -1.97 8.89
C ASP A 208 -35.44 -3.10 9.41
N SER A 209 -34.76 -3.80 8.50
CA SER A 209 -33.80 -4.85 8.82
C SER A 209 -32.56 -4.68 7.93
N PRO A 210 -31.63 -3.79 8.30
CA PRO A 210 -30.48 -3.51 7.47
C PRO A 210 -29.53 -4.72 7.47
N PRO A 211 -29.00 -5.11 6.30
CA PRO A 211 -27.98 -6.15 6.21
C PRO A 211 -26.68 -5.72 6.91
N GLU A 212 -25.71 -6.62 7.08
CA GLU A 212 -24.38 -6.22 7.53
C GLU A 212 -23.58 -5.58 6.38
N PRO A 213 -22.76 -4.55 6.63
CA PRO A 213 -21.90 -3.94 5.62
C PRO A 213 -21.09 -4.93 4.78
N VAL A 214 -20.53 -5.94 5.43
CA VAL A 214 -19.74 -7.00 4.82
C VAL A 214 -20.50 -7.84 3.77
N ASP A 215 -21.83 -7.82 3.82
CA ASP A 215 -22.75 -8.55 2.93
C ASP A 215 -23.32 -7.67 1.80
N VAL A 216 -22.97 -6.39 1.77
CA VAL A 216 -23.44 -5.44 0.74
C VAL A 216 -22.29 -4.96 -0.13
N TYR A 217 -21.18 -4.59 0.49
CA TYR A 217 -20.03 -3.97 -0.18
C TYR A 217 -19.04 -5.00 -0.71
N GLY A 218 -18.16 -4.56 -1.63
CA GLY A 218 -17.25 -5.43 -2.39
C GLY A 218 -15.77 -5.21 -2.12
N ALA A 219 -14.94 -5.69 -3.05
CA ALA A 219 -13.48 -5.63 -2.97
C ALA A 219 -12.92 -4.21 -2.95
N GLU A 220 -13.64 -3.28 -3.59
CA GLU A 220 -13.36 -1.85 -3.68
C GLU A 220 -13.21 -1.24 -2.27
N HIS A 221 -14.27 -1.33 -1.46
CA HIS A 221 -14.30 -0.82 -0.09
C HIS A 221 -13.38 -1.61 0.85
N LEU A 222 -13.22 -2.92 0.63
CA LEU A 222 -12.24 -3.73 1.37
C LEU A 222 -10.81 -3.22 1.15
N LEU A 223 -10.48 -2.83 -0.08
CA LEU A 223 -9.16 -2.29 -0.41
C LEU A 223 -8.93 -0.94 0.27
N ARG A 224 -9.96 -0.10 0.39
CA ARG A 224 -9.90 1.16 1.17
C ARG A 224 -9.63 0.89 2.65
N LEU A 225 -10.15 -0.21 3.22
CA LEU A 225 -9.83 -0.60 4.59
C LEU A 225 -8.33 -0.86 4.75
N PHE A 226 -7.68 -1.54 3.81
CA PHE A 226 -6.23 -1.78 3.85
C PHE A 226 -5.39 -0.49 3.80
N VAL A 227 -5.90 0.59 3.22
CA VAL A 227 -5.24 1.91 3.27
C VAL A 227 -5.29 2.50 4.67
N LYS A 228 -6.38 2.27 5.41
CA LYS A 228 -6.60 2.79 6.77
C LYS A 228 -6.04 1.88 7.86
N LEU A 229 -5.88 0.58 7.56
CA LEU A 229 -5.45 -0.46 8.49
C LEU A 229 -4.17 -0.12 9.26
N PRO A 230 -3.09 0.43 8.65
CA PRO A 230 -1.88 0.77 9.41
C PRO A 230 -2.16 1.79 10.51
N ASN A 231 -3.01 2.78 10.24
CA ASN A 231 -3.38 3.80 11.21
C ASN A 231 -4.32 3.24 12.30
N LEU A 232 -5.20 2.31 11.95
CA LEU A 232 -6.08 1.63 12.91
C LEU A 232 -5.26 0.76 13.86
N VAL A 233 -4.34 -0.03 13.32
CA VAL A 233 -3.49 -0.93 14.08
C VAL A 233 -2.50 -0.15 14.97
N ARG A 234 -2.07 1.06 14.58
CA ARG A 234 -1.27 1.95 15.45
C ARG A 234 -1.96 2.31 16.76
N GLN A 235 -3.26 2.47 16.71
CA GLN A 235 -4.05 2.86 17.88
C GLN A 235 -4.34 1.66 18.80
N LEU A 236 -4.11 0.45 18.30
CA LEU A 236 -4.29 -0.79 19.04
C LEU A 236 -2.91 -1.21 19.58
N GLU A 237 -2.79 -1.39 20.89
CA GLU A 237 -1.56 -1.89 21.53
C GLU A 237 -1.39 -3.41 21.28
N ILE A 238 -1.23 -3.79 20.01
CA ILE A 238 -1.12 -5.19 19.58
C ILE A 238 0.31 -5.70 19.81
N PRO A 239 0.51 -6.91 20.37
CA PRO A 239 1.82 -7.53 20.46
C PRO A 239 2.48 -7.72 19.09
N GLU A 240 3.79 -7.49 19.00
CA GLU A 240 4.56 -7.54 17.75
C GLU A 240 4.39 -8.86 16.97
N ALA A 241 4.36 -10.00 17.68
CA ALA A 241 4.16 -11.31 17.05
C ALA A 241 2.78 -11.44 16.39
N ALA A 242 1.73 -10.89 17.00
CA ALA A 242 0.39 -10.88 16.43
C ALA A 242 0.30 -9.91 15.24
N LEU A 243 0.96 -8.75 15.35
CA LEU A 243 1.06 -7.77 14.28
C LEU A 243 1.71 -8.34 13.01
N LEU A 244 2.82 -9.06 13.16
CA LEU A 244 3.50 -9.74 12.05
C LEU A 244 2.58 -10.77 11.37
N ASN A 245 1.81 -11.51 12.15
CA ASN A 245 0.85 -12.49 11.62
C ASN A 245 -0.28 -11.81 10.83
N ILE A 246 -0.85 -10.74 11.38
CA ILE A 246 -1.88 -9.91 10.70
C ILE A 246 -1.31 -9.33 9.41
N ALA A 247 -0.09 -8.78 9.44
CA ALA A 247 0.55 -8.20 8.26
C ALA A 247 0.82 -9.25 7.18
N GLN A 248 1.29 -10.44 7.55
CA GLN A 248 1.50 -11.56 6.62
C GLN A 248 0.17 -11.97 5.95
N LYS A 249 -0.88 -12.23 6.74
CA LYS A 249 -2.19 -12.63 6.21
C LYS A 249 -2.81 -11.51 5.35
N SER A 250 -2.63 -10.25 5.73
CA SER A 250 -3.03 -9.08 4.96
C SER A 250 -2.35 -9.04 3.60
N TYR A 251 -1.03 -9.24 3.55
CA TYR A 251 -0.27 -9.29 2.30
C TYR A 251 -0.72 -10.44 1.40
N GLU A 252 -0.98 -11.62 1.97
CA GLU A 252 -1.48 -12.78 1.23
C GLU A 252 -2.88 -12.54 0.65
N LEU A 253 -3.76 -11.87 1.40
CA LEU A 253 -5.09 -11.47 0.92
C LEU A 253 -4.99 -10.42 -0.19
N LEU A 254 -4.13 -9.40 -0.06
CA LEU A 254 -3.88 -8.42 -1.11
C LEU A 254 -3.33 -9.07 -2.38
N ARG A 255 -2.40 -10.03 -2.26
CA ARG A 255 -1.93 -10.86 -3.39
C ARG A 255 -3.06 -11.66 -4.04
N PHE A 256 -3.98 -12.20 -3.24
CA PHE A 256 -5.15 -12.93 -3.74
C PHE A 256 -6.11 -12.01 -4.51
N LEU A 257 -6.39 -10.81 -4.00
CA LEU A 257 -7.18 -9.79 -4.70
C LEU A 257 -6.52 -9.38 -6.01
N GLN A 258 -5.19 -9.19 -6.01
CA GLN A 258 -4.43 -8.85 -7.21
C GLN A 258 -4.55 -9.93 -8.30
N LYS A 259 -4.36 -11.21 -7.94
CA LYS A 259 -4.46 -12.36 -8.86
C LYS A 259 -5.87 -12.50 -9.46
N ASN A 260 -6.90 -12.14 -8.69
CA ASN A 260 -8.31 -12.27 -9.08
C ASN A 260 -8.95 -10.92 -9.42
N SER A 261 -8.15 -9.92 -9.76
CA SER A 261 -8.60 -8.53 -9.92
C SER A 261 -9.76 -8.39 -10.91
N ARG A 262 -9.66 -9.03 -12.08
CA ARG A 262 -10.72 -9.03 -13.11
C ARG A 262 -12.06 -9.59 -12.63
N LYS A 263 -12.04 -10.47 -11.64
CA LYS A 263 -13.23 -11.11 -11.09
C LYS A 263 -13.87 -10.24 -10.01
N PHE A 264 -13.05 -9.69 -9.11
CA PHE A 264 -13.55 -9.02 -7.91
C PHE A 264 -13.83 -7.52 -8.11
N PHE A 265 -13.15 -6.86 -9.04
CA PHE A 265 -13.34 -5.43 -9.29
C PHE A 265 -14.10 -5.20 -10.60
N SER A 266 -15.33 -5.69 -10.65
CA SER A 266 -16.19 -5.57 -11.83
C SER A 266 -16.76 -4.14 -11.93
N PRO A 267 -16.62 -3.45 -13.07
CA PRO A 267 -17.06 -2.05 -13.24
C PRO A 267 -18.58 -1.97 -13.43
N GLN A 268 -19.34 -2.21 -12.36
CA GLN A 268 -20.78 -1.96 -12.34
C GLN A 268 -21.00 -0.65 -11.58
N TYR A 269 -20.94 0.43 -12.33
CA TYR A 269 -21.15 1.78 -11.84
C TYR A 269 -22.44 2.34 -12.42
N GLU A 270 -23.24 2.98 -11.57
CA GLU A 270 -24.45 3.69 -11.96
C GLU A 270 -24.28 5.19 -11.69
N PRO A 271 -24.89 6.07 -12.50
CA PRO A 271 -24.90 7.49 -12.22
C PRO A 271 -25.50 7.77 -10.84
N LEU A 272 -24.96 8.78 -10.14
CA LEU A 272 -25.49 9.18 -8.85
C LEU A 272 -26.99 9.44 -8.96
N GLN A 273 -27.80 8.68 -8.23
CA GLN A 273 -29.23 8.96 -8.16
C GLN A 273 -29.41 10.21 -7.29
N VAL A 274 -29.60 11.35 -7.94
CA VAL A 274 -29.94 12.61 -7.26
C VAL A 274 -31.30 12.41 -6.62
N HIS A 275 -31.32 12.05 -5.33
CA HIS A 275 -32.52 12.26 -4.54
C HIS A 275 -32.69 13.78 -4.46
N GLN A 276 -33.77 14.29 -5.09
CA GLN A 276 -34.18 15.68 -4.98
C GLN A 276 -34.58 15.95 -3.52
N GLU A 277 -33.60 16.18 -2.66
CA GLU A 277 -33.80 16.98 -1.46
C GLU A 277 -33.22 18.36 -1.78
N GLY A 278 -34.15 19.29 -2.07
CA GLY A 278 -33.82 20.65 -2.44
C GLY A 278 -33.01 21.34 -1.36
N GLN A 279 -31.91 21.95 -1.78
CA GLN A 279 -31.56 23.33 -1.49
C GLN A 279 -30.41 23.72 -2.43
N GLU A 280 -30.81 24.32 -3.56
CA GLU A 280 -30.08 25.48 -4.08
C GLU A 280 -30.02 26.55 -2.96
N GLU A 281 -28.95 27.37 -2.96
CA GLU A 281 -28.51 28.41 -2.00
C GLU A 281 -27.25 27.95 -1.23
N ASN A 282 -26.04 28.50 -1.41
CA ASN A 282 -25.51 29.64 -2.14
C ASN A 282 -24.05 29.33 -2.50
N GLU A 283 -23.71 29.28 -3.79
CA GLU A 283 -22.37 29.64 -4.27
C GLU A 283 -22.53 31.02 -4.93
N GLU A 284 -22.66 32.06 -4.10
CA GLU A 284 -22.35 33.43 -4.52
C GLU A 284 -20.97 33.77 -3.98
N GLU A 285 -20.07 34.04 -4.92
CA GLU A 285 -18.98 35.01 -4.89
C GLU A 285 -18.38 35.35 -3.52
N VAL A 286 -17.12 34.96 -3.30
CA VAL A 286 -16.07 35.94 -2.95
C VAL A 286 -14.73 35.43 -3.50
N ASP A 287 -14.41 35.84 -4.72
CA ASP A 287 -13.04 36.22 -5.10
C ASP A 287 -12.92 37.75 -4.87
N GLU A 288 -11.71 38.20 -4.58
CA GLU A 288 -11.26 39.62 -4.44
C GLU A 288 -11.45 40.30 -3.06
N GLU A 289 -10.47 40.14 -2.15
CA GLU A 289 -9.38 41.10 -1.83
C GLU A 289 -8.47 40.60 -0.69
#